data_AF-A0A351Y8V5-F1
#
_entry.id   AF-A0A351Y8V5-F1
#
_cell.length_a   1.000
_cell.length_b   1.000
_cell.length_c   1.000
_cell.angle_alpha   90.00
_cell.angle_beta   90.00
_cell.angle_gamma   90.00
#
_symmetry.space_group_name_H-M   'P 1'
#
loop_
_entity.id
_entity.type
_entity.pdbx_description
1 polymer ?
#
loop_
_entity_poly.entity_id
_entity_poly.type
_entity_poly.pdbx_seq_one_letter_code
_entity_poly.pdbx_strand_id
1 'polypeptide(L)'
;MLDFKGAKMKLKKYEGNPILSPNPLCDWESFCVLNPAVVYDEKQKLFVMIYRAAGGESKHIIRLGLATSEDGIHFKRASDKPYFDVMPDCADGGCIEDPRLIKMGDYYFMTYASKPFYVGRYWLDPEERWDP
;
A
#
# COMPACT_ATOMS: atom_id res chain seq x y z
N MET A 1 -23.75 15.69 -0.86
CA MET A 1 -22.65 16.27 -0.07
C MET A 1 -23.03 16.17 1.39
N LEU A 2 -22.23 15.53 2.24
CA LEU A 2 -22.51 15.46 3.68
C LEU A 2 -22.27 16.85 4.29
N ASP A 3 -23.36 17.51 4.70
CA ASP A 3 -23.35 18.80 5.35
C ASP A 3 -23.05 18.60 6.85
N PHE A 4 -21.76 18.60 7.20
CA PHE A 4 -21.28 18.59 8.58
C PHE A 4 -21.54 19.97 9.22
N LYS A 5 -22.77 20.21 9.67
CA LYS A 5 -23.12 21.44 10.38
C LYS A 5 -22.33 21.54 11.69
N GLY A 6 -21.29 22.39 11.68
CA GLY A 6 -20.62 22.89 12.90
C GLY A 6 -19.13 22.59 13.06
N ALA A 7 -18.55 21.67 12.29
CA ALA A 7 -17.11 21.36 12.36
C ALA A 7 -16.37 21.95 11.15
N LYS A 8 -15.59 23.02 11.36
CA LYS A 8 -14.68 23.54 10.33
C LYS A 8 -13.59 22.51 10.05
N MET A 9 -13.48 22.06 8.80
CA MET A 9 -12.44 21.13 8.36
C MET A 9 -11.05 21.74 8.64
N LYS A 10 -10.24 21.06 9.46
CA LYS A 10 -8.88 21.51 9.82
C LYS A 10 -7.81 21.08 8.80
N LEU A 11 -8.11 20.08 7.99
CA LEU A 11 -7.18 19.53 7.00
C LEU A 11 -7.50 20.05 5.62
N LYS A 12 -6.47 20.56 4.92
CA LYS A 12 -6.55 20.91 3.50
C LYS A 12 -5.99 19.76 2.68
N LYS A 13 -6.73 19.30 1.67
CA LYS A 13 -6.19 18.34 0.68
C LYS A 13 -5.02 18.99 -0.05
N TYR A 14 -3.97 18.22 -0.28
CA TYR A 14 -2.89 18.65 -1.16
C TYR A 14 -3.43 18.76 -2.61
N GLU A 15 -3.15 19.88 -3.28
CA GLU A 15 -3.67 20.15 -4.63
C GLU A 15 -3.06 19.21 -5.67
N GLY A 16 -1.83 18.72 -5.43
CA GLY A 16 -1.12 17.79 -6.31
C GLY A 16 -1.40 16.31 -6.05
N ASN A 17 -2.51 15.97 -5.38
CA ASN A 17 -2.91 14.57 -5.22
C ASN A 17 -3.21 13.90 -6.59
N PRO A 18 -2.95 12.59 -6.74
CA PRO A 18 -2.34 11.68 -5.75
C PRO A 18 -0.82 11.85 -5.65
N ILE A 19 -0.26 11.64 -4.44
CA ILE A 19 1.19 11.72 -4.19
C ILE A 19 1.96 10.44 -4.59
N LEU A 20 1.25 9.34 -4.83
CA LEU A 20 1.79 8.11 -5.38
C LEU A 20 0.69 7.41 -6.19
N SER A 21 0.96 7.13 -7.46
CA SER A 21 0.03 6.47 -8.40
C SER A 21 0.56 5.10 -8.80
N PRO A 22 -0.30 4.17 -9.27
CA PRO A 22 0.15 2.93 -9.92
C PRO A 22 1.17 3.21 -11.01
N ASN A 23 2.14 2.30 -11.15
CA ASN A 23 3.16 2.39 -12.19
C ASN A 23 2.84 1.39 -13.31
N PRO A 24 2.34 1.83 -14.47
CA PRO A 24 1.94 0.92 -15.54
C PRO A 24 3.12 0.15 -16.15
N LEU A 25 4.36 0.55 -15.88
CA LEU A 25 5.57 -0.15 -16.33
C LEU A 25 6.05 -1.21 -15.33
N CYS A 26 5.35 -1.40 -14.21
CA CYS A 26 5.75 -2.30 -13.14
C CYS A 26 4.59 -3.24 -12.79
N ASP A 27 4.64 -4.46 -13.34
CA ASP A 27 3.50 -5.38 -13.35
C ASP A 27 2.84 -5.59 -11.99
N TRP A 28 3.62 -5.73 -10.91
CA TRP A 28 3.11 -6.04 -9.57
C TRP A 28 2.38 -4.89 -8.88
N GLU A 29 2.56 -3.65 -9.32
CA GLU A 29 1.91 -2.43 -8.78
C GLU A 29 1.17 -1.62 -9.87
N SER A 30 0.95 -2.24 -11.03
CA SER A 30 0.42 -1.59 -12.22
C SER A 30 -1.07 -1.22 -12.12
N PHE A 31 -1.81 -1.86 -11.21
CA PHE A 31 -3.26 -1.73 -11.14
C PHE A 31 -3.71 -0.77 -10.02
N CYS A 32 -3.21 -0.94 -8.79
CA CYS A 32 -3.57 -0.05 -7.69
C CYS A 32 -2.41 0.16 -6.70
N VAL A 33 -2.37 1.35 -6.10
CA VAL A 33 -1.49 1.75 -4.99
C VAL A 33 -2.36 2.44 -3.94
N LEU A 34 -2.36 1.92 -2.71
CA LEU A 34 -3.35 2.23 -1.68
C LEU A 34 -2.72 2.20 -0.27
N ASN A 35 -3.50 2.65 0.71
CA ASN A 35 -3.34 2.43 2.16
C ASN A 35 -1.88 2.40 2.67
N PRO A 36 -1.13 3.51 2.56
CA PRO A 36 0.26 3.56 3.01
C PRO A 36 0.38 3.66 4.55
N ALA A 37 1.44 3.08 5.08
CA ALA A 37 2.02 3.44 6.38
C ALA A 37 3.21 4.37 6.17
N VAL A 38 3.27 5.48 6.90
CA VAL A 38 4.38 6.43 6.80
C VAL A 38 4.90 6.78 8.19
N VAL A 39 6.22 6.78 8.35
CA VAL A 39 6.93 7.30 9.53
C VAL A 39 7.98 8.31 9.09
N TYR A 40 8.33 9.24 9.98
CA TYR A 40 9.52 10.07 9.79
C TYR A 40 10.70 9.42 10.53
N ASP A 41 11.76 9.07 9.81
CA ASP A 41 12.99 8.57 10.40
C ASP A 41 13.94 9.73 10.72
N GLU A 42 14.02 10.10 12.00
CA GLU A 42 14.89 11.17 12.49
C GLU A 42 16.39 10.97 12.19
N LYS A 43 16.87 9.71 12.11
CA LYS A 43 18.30 9.42 11.85
C LYS A 43 18.62 9.67 10.38
N GLN A 44 17.71 9.28 9.48
CA GLN A 44 17.89 9.45 8.03
C GLN A 44 17.35 10.79 7.50
N LYS A 45 16.52 11.49 8.29
CA LYS A 45 15.77 12.69 7.89
C LYS A 45 14.86 12.47 6.70
N LEU A 46 14.25 11.29 6.62
CA LEU A 46 13.38 10.89 5.53
C LEU A 46 12.02 10.42 6.06
N PHE A 47 10.97 10.75 5.31
CA PHE A 47 9.72 10.01 5.38
C PHE A 47 9.91 8.65 4.73
N VAL A 48 9.61 7.59 5.47
CA VAL A 48 9.66 6.20 5.01
C VAL A 48 8.23 5.71 4.87
N MET A 49 7.84 5.34 3.66
CA MET A 49 6.52 4.83 3.31
C MET A 49 6.59 3.35 2.95
N ILE A 50 5.77 2.54 3.62
CA ILE A 50 5.40 1.21 3.15
C ILE A 50 4.00 1.32 2.55
N TYR A 51 3.84 1.00 1.27
CA TYR A 51 2.58 1.18 0.56
C TYR A 51 2.04 -0.15 0.05
N ARG A 52 0.72 -0.32 0.09
CA ARG A 52 0.02 -1.46 -0.49
C ARG A 52 -0.08 -1.27 -2.00
N ALA A 53 0.20 -2.30 -2.78
CA ALA A 53 -0.07 -2.29 -4.21
C ALA A 53 -0.47 -3.66 -4.75
N ALA A 54 -1.10 -3.66 -5.92
CA ALA A 54 -1.38 -4.86 -6.68
C ALA A 54 -1.30 -4.58 -8.18
N GLY A 55 -1.01 -5.66 -8.93
CA GLY A 55 -0.97 -5.68 -10.38
C GLY A 55 -2.29 -6.12 -11.01
N GLY A 56 -2.28 -6.21 -12.34
CA GLY A 56 -3.42 -6.72 -13.14
C GLY A 56 -3.60 -8.24 -13.11
N GLU A 57 -2.84 -8.96 -12.29
CA GLU A 57 -2.86 -10.43 -12.19
C GLU A 57 -4.26 -10.96 -11.78
N SER A 58 -4.69 -12.08 -12.36
CA SER A 58 -6.02 -12.67 -12.08
C SER A 58 -6.22 -13.09 -10.62
N LYS A 59 -5.15 -13.56 -9.98
CA LYS A 59 -5.10 -13.91 -8.55
C LYS A 59 -5.24 -12.69 -7.63
N HIS A 60 -5.04 -11.48 -8.15
CA HIS A 60 -5.00 -10.23 -7.40
C HIS A 60 -4.13 -10.31 -6.14
N ILE A 61 -2.83 -10.53 -6.35
CA ILE A 61 -1.88 -10.65 -5.25
C ILE A 61 -1.53 -9.24 -4.76
N ILE A 62 -1.80 -8.99 -3.48
CA ILE A 62 -1.53 -7.70 -2.83
C ILE A 62 -0.21 -7.82 -2.08
N ARG A 63 0.68 -6.88 -2.36
CA ARG A 63 2.06 -6.84 -1.88
C ARG A 63 2.40 -5.46 -1.33
N LEU A 64 3.53 -5.32 -0.63
CA LEU A 64 3.96 -4.02 -0.10
C LEU A 64 5.25 -3.52 -0.77
N GLY A 65 5.22 -2.27 -1.21
CA GLY A 65 6.39 -1.54 -1.68
C GLY A 65 6.99 -0.64 -0.62
N LEU A 66 8.22 -0.18 -0.88
CA LEU A 66 8.93 0.80 -0.08
C LEU A 66 9.19 2.04 -0.93
N ALA A 67 8.90 3.22 -0.37
CA ALA A 67 9.25 4.50 -0.94
C ALA A 67 9.74 5.47 0.14
N THR A 68 10.59 6.42 -0.25
CA THR A 68 11.11 7.45 0.67
C THR A 68 10.89 8.85 0.11
N SER A 69 10.75 9.83 0.99
CA SER A 69 10.59 11.23 0.63
C SER A 69 11.32 12.14 1.62
N GLU A 70 11.84 13.27 1.16
CA GLU A 70 12.43 14.31 2.02
C GLU A 70 11.38 15.28 2.56
N ASP A 71 10.25 15.44 1.86
CA ASP A 71 9.21 16.44 2.17
C ASP A 71 7.84 15.85 2.54
N GLY A 72 7.71 14.52 2.46
CA GLY A 72 6.48 13.80 2.78
C GLY A 72 5.42 13.90 1.69
N ILE A 73 5.77 14.41 0.50
CA ILE A 73 4.88 14.62 -0.64
C ILE A 73 5.44 13.91 -1.88
N HIS A 74 6.72 14.11 -2.21
CA HIS A 74 7.34 13.53 -3.39
C HIS A 74 8.08 12.25 -3.01
N PHE A 75 7.46 11.10 -3.26
CA PHE A 75 8.01 9.80 -2.90
C PHE A 75 8.78 9.15 -4.06
N LYS A 76 9.99 8.66 -3.76
CA LYS A 76 10.80 7.84 -4.65
C LYS A 76 10.69 6.37 -4.22
N ARG A 77 10.28 5.51 -5.15
CA ARG A 77 10.26 4.05 -4.95
C ARG A 77 11.68 3.51 -4.77
N ALA A 78 11.83 2.56 -3.87
CA ALA A 78 13.12 1.93 -3.60
C ALA A 78 13.48 0.84 -4.64
N SER A 79 12.48 0.21 -5.26
CA SER A 79 12.67 -0.92 -6.19
C SER A 79 11.50 -1.02 -7.18
N ASP A 80 11.73 -1.72 -8.29
CA ASP A 80 10.74 -2.21 -9.25
C ASP A 80 10.15 -3.57 -8.84
N LYS A 81 10.48 -4.07 -7.66
CA LYS A 81 9.94 -5.29 -7.05
C LYS A 81 9.26 -4.96 -5.71
N PRO A 82 8.32 -5.82 -5.26
CA PRO A 82 7.79 -5.74 -3.90
C PRO A 82 8.92 -5.78 -2.86
N TYR A 83 8.81 -4.96 -1.82
CA TYR A 83 9.76 -4.97 -0.70
C TYR A 83 9.35 -6.00 0.37
N PHE A 84 8.05 -6.24 0.51
CA PHE A 84 7.48 -7.34 1.29
C PHE A 84 6.47 -8.05 0.39
N ASP A 85 6.68 -9.35 0.18
CA ASP A 85 5.90 -10.19 -0.72
C ASP A 85 5.20 -11.32 0.05
N VAL A 86 4.20 -11.93 -0.57
CA VAL A 86 3.49 -13.08 -0.01
C VAL A 86 4.41 -14.29 0.10
N MET A 87 4.17 -15.13 1.11
CA MET A 87 4.85 -16.42 1.25
C MET A 87 3.87 -17.56 0.96
N PRO A 88 3.96 -18.22 -0.21
CA PRO A 88 3.07 -19.33 -0.54
C PRO A 88 2.99 -20.39 0.58
N ASP A 89 1.81 -20.97 0.74
CA ASP A 89 1.52 -22.01 1.74
C ASP A 89 1.67 -21.59 3.22
N CYS A 90 1.76 -20.28 3.48
CA CYS A 90 1.80 -19.70 4.82
C CYS A 90 0.55 -18.84 5.12
N ALA A 91 0.47 -18.28 6.34
CA ALA A 91 -0.66 -17.46 6.80
C ALA A 91 -0.92 -16.20 5.94
N ASP A 92 0.05 -15.80 5.13
CA ASP A 92 0.02 -14.62 4.25
C ASP A 92 0.35 -14.96 2.79
N GLY A 93 0.14 -16.22 2.37
CA GLY A 93 0.41 -16.66 0.99
C GLY A 93 -0.53 -16.09 -0.08
N GLY A 94 -1.68 -15.57 0.32
CA GLY A 94 -2.69 -15.02 -0.58
C GLY A 94 -2.59 -13.51 -0.76
N CYS A 95 -2.46 -12.79 0.34
CA CYS A 95 -2.30 -11.33 0.34
C CYS A 95 -1.70 -10.81 1.66
N ILE A 96 -1.04 -9.65 1.54
CA ILE A 96 -0.56 -8.80 2.64
C ILE A 96 -1.08 -7.38 2.42
N GLU A 97 -1.85 -6.87 3.36
CA GLU A 97 -2.68 -5.68 3.18
C GLU A 97 -2.49 -4.67 4.32
N ASP A 98 -2.74 -3.41 3.99
CA ASP A 98 -2.91 -2.30 4.93
C ASP A 98 -1.86 -2.26 6.05
N PRO A 99 -0.59 -2.00 5.68
CA PRO A 99 0.48 -1.86 6.66
C PRO A 99 0.17 -0.73 7.63
N ARG A 100 0.60 -0.90 8.89
CA ARG A 100 0.73 0.18 9.88
C ARG A 100 2.11 0.06 10.49
N LEU A 101 2.82 1.19 10.53
CA LEU A 101 4.20 1.24 10.98
C LEU A 101 4.30 2.11 12.23
N ILE A 102 4.91 1.58 13.28
CA ILE A 102 5.12 2.27 14.55
C ILE A 102 6.58 2.11 14.94
N LYS A 103 7.23 3.23 15.29
CA LYS A 103 8.59 3.21 15.84
C LYS A 103 8.52 3.07 17.36
N MET A 104 9.21 2.08 17.91
CA MET A 104 9.35 1.90 19.35
C MET A 104 10.81 1.58 19.68
N GLY A 105 11.51 2.54 20.32
CA GLY A 105 12.95 2.47 20.53
C GLY A 105 13.71 2.45 19.20
N ASP A 106 14.61 1.48 19.05
CA ASP A 106 15.41 1.28 17.83
C ASP A 106 14.70 0.44 16.76
N TYR A 107 13.48 -0.05 17.03
CA TYR A 107 12.76 -0.93 16.13
C TYR A 107 11.56 -0.23 15.46
N TYR A 108 11.30 -0.63 14.22
CA TYR A 108 10.04 -0.38 13.54
C TYR A 108 9.20 -1.65 13.57
N PHE A 109 7.99 -1.55 14.11
CA PHE A 109 7.01 -2.63 14.13
C PHE A 109 5.98 -2.38 13.03
N MET A 110 5.82 -3.37 12.16
CA MET A 110 4.81 -3.35 11.13
C MET A 110 3.71 -4.36 11.45
N THR A 111 2.48 -3.89 11.54
CA THR A 111 1.29 -4.77 11.48
C THR A 111 0.69 -4.71 10.09
N TYR A 112 0.12 -5.82 9.63
CA TYR A 112 -0.56 -5.94 8.35
C TYR A 112 -1.71 -6.93 8.48
N ALA A 113 -2.73 -6.79 7.64
CA ALA A 113 -3.76 -7.80 7.48
C ALA A 113 -3.31 -8.82 6.43
N SER A 114 -3.66 -10.09 6.59
CA SER A 114 -3.27 -11.13 5.63
C SER A 114 -4.37 -12.14 5.39
N LYS A 115 -4.27 -12.83 4.26
CA LYS A 115 -5.02 -14.06 3.99
C LYS A 115 -4.09 -15.15 3.46
N PRO A 116 -4.33 -16.42 3.82
CA PRO A 116 -3.54 -17.53 3.32
C PRO A 116 -3.84 -17.87 1.84
N PHE A 117 -4.99 -17.46 1.30
CA PHE A 117 -5.44 -17.76 -0.06
C PHE A 117 -5.66 -16.50 -0.91
N TYR A 118 -5.47 -16.63 -2.23
CA TYR A 118 -5.64 -15.52 -3.17
C TYR A 118 -7.07 -14.98 -3.16
N VAL A 119 -7.19 -13.66 -3.19
CA VAL A 119 -8.50 -12.98 -3.16
C VAL A 119 -9.18 -12.95 -4.52
N GLY A 120 -8.41 -13.05 -5.61
CA GLY A 120 -8.91 -12.91 -6.96
C GLY A 120 -9.46 -11.50 -7.25
N ARG A 121 -9.85 -11.27 -8.50
CA ARG A 121 -10.46 -10.01 -8.96
C ARG A 121 -11.93 -9.93 -8.54
N TYR A 122 -12.18 -9.73 -7.25
CA TYR A 122 -13.53 -9.74 -6.64
C TYR A 122 -14.49 -8.67 -7.17
N TRP A 123 -13.99 -7.67 -7.92
CA TRP A 123 -14.80 -6.65 -8.59
C TRP A 123 -15.35 -7.10 -9.95
N LEU A 124 -14.97 -8.28 -10.44
CA LEU A 124 -15.53 -8.86 -11.66
C LEU A 124 -16.76 -9.72 -11.36
N ASP A 125 -17.53 -9.99 -12.41
CA ASP A 125 -18.62 -10.95 -12.36
C ASP A 125 -18.08 -12.36 -12.03
N PRO A 126 -18.85 -13.20 -11.32
CA PRO A 126 -18.38 -14.51 -10.85
C PRO A 126 -17.73 -15.38 -11.93
N GLU A 127 -18.22 -15.33 -13.17
CA GLU A 127 -17.74 -16.11 -14.31
C GLU A 127 -16.35 -15.67 -14.81
N GLU A 128 -15.90 -14.47 -14.46
CA GLU A 128 -14.61 -13.88 -14.87
C GLU A 128 -13.56 -13.92 -13.74
N ARG A 129 -13.97 -14.36 -12.55
CA ARG A 129 -13.09 -14.44 -11.38
C ARG A 129 -12.08 -15.57 -11.56
N TRP A 130 -10.95 -15.40 -10.88
CA TRP A 130 -10.03 -16.51 -10.70
C TRP A 130 -10.73 -17.59 -9.86
N ASP A 131 -10.75 -18.81 -10.40
CA ASP A 131 -11.20 -20.02 -9.71
C ASP A 131 -9.95 -20.83 -9.31
N PRO A 132 -9.76 -21.15 -8.01
CA PRO A 132 -8.59 -21.88 -7.51
C PRO A 132 -8.29 -23.23 -8.16
#